data_AF-A0A381N3A6-F1
#
_entry.id   AF-A0A381N3A6-F1
#
_cell.length_a   1.000
_cell.length_b   1.000
_cell.length_c   1.000
_cell.angle_alpha   90.00
_cell.angle_beta   90.00
_cell.angle_gamma   90.00
#
_symmetry.space_group_name_H-M   'P 1'
#
loop_
_entity.id
_entity.type
_entity.pdbx_description
1 polymer ?
#
loop_
_entity_poly.entity_id
_entity_poly.type
_entity_poly.pdbx_seq_one_letter_code
_entity_poly.pdbx_strand_id
1 'polypeptide(L)'
;DILAVMTAATLWAEFAGPALAFIPCFNGQIRLVVIVAFISLHIGIALTLNIGFFPIVSIISLIVFLPGLFWDKLFSRLAIPSRTGLKIYYDGECNFCWKIVSLMRTFLLVPGVRTYPAQNDALANEIFQNNNSWVVMDHNGTTHIGFPAFIYVLRSSPLFWPVGMLLCIPPIPWAGNRLYRLTAEHREVFSQLTAFLSFRPLKIGLPVWAQALAVLFLAFIIYWNIALVQPVSVAPQVRWIGPIFRIYQNWALFAPYPLRDDGWYVIPGKLRNGQEIDVYQDGEQVNWAKPEHVATTYDNNRWRKYMMNIWKKKFYPQRLYYGKYLCREWNSNVQDGQQLETFDIYFVLETTLPNFQKPELERVRLWSHYCFAPK
;
A
#
# COMPACT_ATOMS: atom_id res chain seq x y z
N ASP A 1 -26.78 -7.29 22.69
CA ASP A 1 -26.64 -6.83 21.29
C ASP A 1 -25.35 -6.06 20.99
N ILE A 2 -24.18 -6.66 21.20
CA ILE A 2 -22.90 -6.04 20.78
C ILE A 2 -22.86 -5.90 19.25
N LEU A 3 -23.31 -6.93 18.52
CA LEU A 3 -23.30 -6.93 17.06
C LEU A 3 -24.16 -5.81 16.48
N ALA A 4 -25.36 -5.57 17.00
CA ALA A 4 -26.24 -4.51 16.50
C ALA A 4 -25.62 -3.11 16.72
N VAL A 5 -24.99 -2.89 17.88
CA VAL A 5 -24.26 -1.64 18.17
C VAL A 5 -23.08 -1.48 17.21
N MET A 6 -22.30 -2.53 16.96
CA MET A 6 -21.20 -2.49 15.99
C MET A 6 -21.70 -2.22 14.57
N THR A 7 -22.82 -2.83 14.16
CA THR A 7 -23.45 -2.56 12.85
C THR A 7 -23.87 -1.09 12.74
N ALA A 8 -24.56 -0.55 13.75
CA ALA A 8 -24.96 0.85 13.76
C ALA A 8 -23.75 1.80 13.75
N ALA A 9 -22.70 1.48 14.51
CA ALA A 9 -21.47 2.26 14.56
C ALA A 9 -20.76 2.29 13.20
N THR A 10 -20.69 1.16 12.50
CA THR A 10 -20.15 1.09 11.13
C THR A 10 -20.94 1.98 10.18
N LEU A 11 -22.27 1.90 10.19
CA LEU A 11 -23.12 2.73 9.32
C LEU A 11 -22.92 4.23 9.58
N TRP A 12 -22.87 4.63 10.86
CA TRP A 12 -22.62 6.03 11.22
C TRP A 12 -21.22 6.49 10.86
N ALA A 13 -20.19 5.65 11.04
CA ALA A 13 -18.83 5.96 10.65
C ALA A 13 -18.71 6.16 9.13
N GLU A 14 -19.33 5.29 8.33
CA GLU A 14 -19.33 5.37 6.87
C GLU A 14 -20.12 6.59 6.35
N PHE A 15 -21.26 6.90 6.97
CA PHE A 15 -22.10 8.03 6.58
C PHE A 15 -21.52 9.38 7.00
N ALA A 16 -21.22 9.56 8.29
CA ALA A 16 -20.82 10.85 8.85
C ALA A 16 -19.31 11.10 8.73
N GLY A 17 -18.49 10.05 8.80
CA GLY A 17 -17.03 10.15 8.83
C GLY A 17 -16.43 10.99 7.70
N PRO A 18 -16.78 10.76 6.42
CA PRO A 18 -16.29 11.57 5.32
C PRO A 18 -16.65 13.06 5.47
N ALA A 19 -17.89 13.38 5.84
CA ALA A 19 -18.30 14.77 6.04
C ALA A 19 -17.54 15.43 7.20
N LEU A 20 -17.40 14.72 8.33
CA LEU A 20 -16.68 15.20 9.52
C LEU A 20 -15.19 15.46 9.23
N ALA A 21 -14.54 14.67 8.37
CA ALA A 21 -13.12 14.83 8.02
C ALA A 21 -12.80 16.17 7.31
N PHE A 22 -13.80 16.81 6.69
CA PHE A 22 -13.67 18.06 5.96
C PHE A 22 -14.34 19.26 6.66
N ILE A 23 -14.81 19.11 7.90
CA ILE A 23 -15.36 20.24 8.67
C ILE A 23 -14.27 21.31 8.89
N PRO A 24 -14.58 22.60 8.65
CA PRO A 24 -13.58 23.67 8.78
C PRO A 24 -13.23 24.01 10.23
N CYS A 25 -14.17 23.85 11.17
CA CYS A 25 -13.99 24.12 12.58
C CYS A 25 -13.26 22.96 13.28
N PHE A 26 -12.24 23.25 14.09
CA PHE A 26 -11.43 22.22 14.80
C PHE A 26 -10.93 21.10 13.87
N ASN A 27 -10.64 21.46 12.61
CA ASN A 27 -10.39 20.50 11.53
C ASN A 27 -9.33 19.44 11.91
N GLY A 28 -8.22 19.87 12.51
CA GLY A 28 -7.14 18.96 12.90
C GLY A 28 -7.56 17.95 13.97
N GLN A 29 -8.29 18.39 14.99
CA GLN A 29 -8.75 17.52 16.08
C GLN A 29 -9.83 16.55 15.60
N ILE A 30 -10.85 17.05 14.89
CA ILE A 30 -11.94 16.23 14.37
C ILE A 30 -11.41 15.19 13.39
N ARG A 31 -10.52 15.58 12.47
CA ARG A 31 -9.93 14.65 11.50
C ARG A 31 -9.14 13.54 12.17
N LEU A 32 -8.44 13.81 13.27
CA LEU A 32 -7.76 12.76 14.05
C LEU A 32 -8.74 11.77 14.67
N VAL A 33 -9.84 12.25 15.24
CA VAL A 33 -10.90 11.38 15.79
C VAL A 33 -11.50 10.50 14.69
N VAL A 34 -11.78 11.08 13.52
CA VAL A 34 -12.28 10.33 12.37
C VAL A 34 -11.29 9.24 11.94
N ILE A 35 -10.00 9.57 11.79
CA ILE A 35 -8.98 8.60 11.41
C ILE A 35 -8.90 7.46 12.43
N VAL A 36 -8.90 7.76 13.72
CA VAL A 36 -8.90 6.73 14.78
C VAL A 36 -10.15 5.85 14.65
N ALA A 37 -11.33 6.44 14.43
CA ALA A 37 -12.56 5.67 14.24
C ALA A 37 -12.50 4.73 13.02
N PHE A 38 -11.97 5.19 11.88
CA PHE A 38 -11.78 4.33 10.69
C PHE A 38 -10.71 3.25 10.90
N ILE A 39 -9.63 3.55 11.64
CA ILE A 39 -8.65 2.53 12.03
C ILE A 39 -9.32 1.48 12.91
N SER A 40 -10.11 1.89 13.91
CA SER A 40 -10.86 0.96 14.77
C SER A 40 -11.87 0.13 13.98
N LEU A 41 -12.56 0.74 13.01
CA LEU A 41 -13.45 0.02 12.09
C LEU A 41 -12.69 -1.07 11.31
N HIS A 42 -11.54 -0.75 10.73
CA HIS A 42 -10.73 -1.72 9.99
C HIS A 42 -10.10 -2.79 10.88
N ILE A 43 -9.71 -2.47 12.11
CA ILE A 43 -9.29 -3.46 13.11
C ILE A 43 -10.46 -4.40 13.43
N GLY A 44 -11.67 -3.86 13.63
CA GLY A 44 -12.88 -4.66 13.84
C GLY A 44 -13.11 -5.62 12.68
N ILE A 45 -13.06 -5.13 11.44
CA ILE A 45 -13.14 -5.97 10.23
C ILE A 45 -12.06 -7.06 10.23
N ALA A 46 -10.82 -6.73 10.57
CA ALA A 46 -9.72 -7.71 10.60
C ALA A 46 -9.92 -8.80 11.67
N LEU A 47 -10.55 -8.46 12.80
CA LEU A 47 -10.83 -9.40 13.88
C LEU A 47 -12.03 -10.32 13.59
N THR A 48 -13.03 -9.83 12.84
CA THR A 48 -14.27 -10.57 12.60
C THR A 48 -14.38 -11.18 11.20
N LEU A 49 -13.60 -10.70 10.23
CA LEU A 49 -13.67 -11.11 8.83
C LEU A 49 -12.28 -11.41 8.27
N ASN A 50 -12.13 -12.57 7.65
CA ASN A 50 -10.93 -12.89 6.89
C ASN A 50 -11.07 -12.31 5.46
N ILE A 51 -10.51 -11.13 5.19
CA ILE A 51 -10.52 -10.46 3.88
C ILE A 51 -9.08 -10.17 3.38
N GLY A 52 -8.10 -10.93 3.89
CA GLY A 52 -6.69 -10.78 3.52
C GLY A 52 -6.14 -9.39 3.84
N PHE A 53 -5.42 -8.77 2.88
CA PHE A 53 -4.72 -7.50 3.09
C PHE A 53 -5.62 -6.25 3.14
N PHE A 54 -6.92 -6.38 2.87
CA PHE A 54 -7.83 -5.24 2.74
C PHE A 54 -7.78 -4.29 3.97
N PRO A 55 -7.95 -4.75 5.22
CA PRO A 55 -7.94 -3.85 6.38
C PRO A 55 -6.62 -3.13 6.58
N ILE A 56 -5.49 -3.81 6.34
CA ILE A 56 -4.14 -3.25 6.52
C ILE A 56 -3.89 -2.16 5.47
N VAL A 57 -4.22 -2.43 4.20
CA VAL A 57 -4.07 -1.45 3.11
C VAL A 57 -4.94 -0.23 3.38
N SER A 58 -6.17 -0.42 3.87
CA SER A 58 -7.04 0.69 4.25
C SER A 58 -6.53 1.50 5.44
N ILE A 59 -5.94 0.87 6.46
CA ILE A 59 -5.31 1.59 7.58
C ILE A 59 -4.12 2.43 7.10
N ILE A 60 -3.27 1.86 6.24
CA ILE A 60 -2.10 2.57 5.69
C ILE A 60 -2.53 3.75 4.82
N SER A 61 -3.58 3.61 4.02
CA SER A 61 -4.06 4.70 3.15
C SER A 61 -4.57 5.91 3.95
N LEU A 62 -5.01 5.72 5.19
CA LEU A 62 -5.43 6.81 6.08
C LEU A 62 -4.28 7.75 6.49
N ILE A 63 -3.02 7.34 6.34
CA ILE A 63 -1.84 8.20 6.62
C ILE A 63 -1.90 9.50 5.80
N VAL A 64 -2.43 9.43 4.57
CA VAL A 64 -2.59 10.59 3.68
C VAL A 64 -3.53 11.65 4.27
N PHE A 65 -4.43 11.26 5.16
CA PHE A 65 -5.38 12.15 5.81
C PHE A 65 -4.88 12.71 7.15
N LEU A 66 -3.71 12.31 7.64
CA LEU A 66 -3.17 12.84 8.90
C LEU A 66 -2.97 14.37 8.81
N PRO A 67 -3.60 15.15 9.71
CA PRO A 67 -3.52 16.61 9.67
C PRO A 67 -2.16 17.13 10.14
N GLY A 68 -1.82 18.38 9.80
CA GLY A 68 -0.59 19.05 10.22
C GLY A 68 -0.33 18.97 11.73
N LEU A 69 -1.39 19.10 12.56
CA LEU A 69 -1.33 18.97 14.01
C LEU A 69 -0.62 17.68 14.49
N PHE A 70 -0.83 16.56 13.79
CA PHE A 70 -0.16 15.29 14.11
C PHE A 70 1.34 15.38 13.84
N TRP A 71 1.69 15.85 12.64
CA TRP A 71 3.08 15.99 12.21
C TRP A 71 3.83 16.98 13.10
N ASP A 72 3.24 18.13 13.42
CA ASP A 72 3.85 19.14 14.28
C ASP A 72 4.17 18.57 15.68
N LYS A 73 3.22 17.85 16.30
CA LYS A 73 3.43 17.16 17.58
C LYS A 73 4.46 16.04 17.49
N LEU A 74 4.51 15.30 16.38
CA LEU A 74 5.50 14.25 16.17
C LEU A 74 6.90 14.86 16.05
N PHE A 75 7.07 15.89 15.22
CA PHE A 75 8.34 16.56 15.02
C PHE A 75 8.82 17.31 16.27
N SER A 76 7.92 17.87 17.08
CA SER A 76 8.31 18.49 18.36
C SER A 76 8.86 17.46 19.34
N ARG A 77 8.36 16.21 19.34
CA ARG A 77 8.91 15.11 20.16
C ARG A 77 10.25 14.59 19.63
N LEU A 78 10.47 14.69 18.32
CA LEU A 78 11.73 14.28 17.68
C LEU A 78 12.84 15.35 17.80
N ALA A 79 12.49 16.57 18.19
CA ALA A 79 13.38 17.71 18.36
C ALA A 79 14.19 17.63 19.67
N ILE A 80 15.13 16.68 19.72
CA ILE A 80 16.11 16.53 20.80
C ILE A 80 17.36 17.38 20.52
N PRO A 81 18.13 17.79 21.56
CA PRO A 81 19.34 18.62 21.40
C PRO A 81 20.32 18.11 20.35
N SER A 82 20.50 16.78 20.24
CA SER A 82 21.41 16.18 19.26
C SER A 82 20.96 16.35 17.80
N ARG A 83 19.69 16.67 17.56
CA ARG A 83 19.10 16.90 16.23
C ARG A 83 18.81 18.37 15.97
N THR A 84 18.49 19.12 17.01
CA THR A 84 18.23 20.56 16.94
C THR A 84 19.54 21.34 16.95
N GLY A 85 19.72 22.29 16.05
CA GLY A 85 20.91 23.16 16.01
C GLY A 85 21.99 22.72 15.02
N LEU A 86 21.76 21.66 14.26
CA LEU A 86 22.61 21.28 13.14
C LEU A 86 22.58 22.38 12.05
N LYS A 87 23.75 22.93 11.76
CA LYS A 87 23.95 23.95 10.71
C LYS A 87 24.76 23.35 9.57
N ILE A 88 24.25 23.49 8.35
CA ILE A 88 24.92 23.03 7.13
C ILE A 88 25.40 24.24 6.35
N TYR A 89 26.70 24.34 6.17
CA TYR A 89 27.36 25.35 5.35
C TYR A 89 27.79 24.73 4.02
N TYR A 90 27.37 25.33 2.92
CA TYR A 90 27.63 24.85 1.56
C TYR A 90 28.23 25.94 0.69
N ASP A 91 28.80 25.57 -0.45
CA ASP A 91 29.33 26.56 -1.39
C ASP A 91 28.20 27.40 -2.00
N GLY A 92 28.13 28.68 -1.63
CA GLY A 92 27.11 29.62 -2.07
C GLY A 92 27.10 29.90 -3.58
N GLU A 93 28.23 29.70 -4.25
CA GLU A 93 28.39 29.94 -5.70
C GLU A 93 28.08 28.67 -6.52
N CYS A 94 27.92 27.53 -5.87
CA CYS A 94 27.66 26.24 -6.49
C CYS A 94 26.16 25.87 -6.47
N ASN A 95 25.50 25.99 -7.62
CA ASN A 95 24.07 25.65 -7.76
C ASN A 95 23.79 24.16 -7.47
N PHE A 96 24.69 23.26 -7.88
CA PHE A 96 24.59 21.84 -7.54
C PHE A 96 24.60 21.61 -6.01
N CYS A 97 25.51 22.27 -5.30
CA CYS A 97 25.67 22.14 -3.85
C CYS A 97 24.42 22.60 -3.11
N TRP A 98 23.85 23.73 -3.53
CA TRP A 98 22.59 24.24 -3.00
C TRP A 98 21.42 23.26 -3.21
N LYS A 99 21.32 22.61 -4.39
CA LYS A 99 20.29 21.59 -4.66
C LYS A 99 20.41 20.38 -3.74
N ILE A 100 21.62 19.83 -3.60
CA ILE A 100 21.86 18.66 -2.74
C ILE A 100 21.51 18.98 -1.29
N VAL A 101 21.96 20.12 -0.78
CA VAL A 101 21.64 20.54 0.60
C VAL A 101 20.15 20.80 0.80
N SER A 102 19.47 21.36 -0.21
CA SER A 102 18.01 21.56 -0.17
C SER A 102 17.25 20.23 -0.16
N LEU A 103 17.67 19.25 -0.95
CA LEU A 103 17.12 17.89 -0.93
C LEU A 103 17.35 17.25 0.45
N MET A 104 18.56 17.33 0.99
CA MET A 104 18.87 16.79 2.32
C MET A 104 18.02 17.44 3.41
N ARG A 105 17.90 18.78 3.40
CA ARG A 105 17.05 19.52 4.35
C ARG A 105 15.59 19.09 4.27
N THR A 106 15.08 18.80 3.07
CA THR A 106 13.67 18.44 2.85
C THR A 106 13.39 16.98 3.23
N PHE A 107 14.23 16.05 2.77
CA PHE A 107 13.94 14.61 2.86
C PHE A 107 14.54 13.92 4.08
N LEU A 108 15.59 14.48 4.69
CA LEU A 108 16.16 13.87 5.91
C LEU A 108 15.36 14.19 7.17
N LEU A 109 14.38 15.11 7.09
CA LEU A 109 13.41 15.38 8.16
C LEU A 109 14.08 15.66 9.52
N VAL A 110 15.28 16.26 9.49
CA VAL A 110 16.03 16.61 10.70
C VAL A 110 15.41 17.89 11.30
N PRO A 111 14.87 17.85 12.53
CA PRO A 111 14.18 19.00 13.11
C PRO A 111 15.08 20.24 13.25
N GLY A 112 14.67 21.37 12.70
CA GLY A 112 15.32 22.66 12.92
C GLY A 112 16.65 22.88 12.18
N VAL A 113 16.98 22.06 11.17
CA VAL A 113 18.19 22.26 10.35
C VAL A 113 18.15 23.60 9.62
N ARG A 114 19.27 24.31 9.70
CA ARG A 114 19.49 25.56 8.98
C ARG A 114 20.64 25.41 8.00
N THR A 115 20.50 26.04 6.85
CA THR A 115 21.44 25.95 5.72
C THR A 115 21.92 27.33 5.36
N TYR A 116 23.23 27.52 5.25
CA TYR A 116 23.86 28.81 4.97
C TYR A 116 24.96 28.68 3.91
N PRO A 117 25.21 29.69 3.06
CA PRO A 117 26.45 29.79 2.31
C PRO A 117 27.64 29.81 3.26
N ALA A 118 28.70 29.05 2.95
CA ALA A 118 29.94 29.03 3.73
C ALA A 118 30.58 30.42 3.79
N GLN A 119 30.46 31.20 2.71
CA GLN A 119 30.99 32.57 2.59
C GLN A 119 30.38 33.56 3.59
N ASN A 120 29.24 33.25 4.21
CA ASN A 120 28.57 34.13 5.18
C ASN A 120 29.11 33.99 6.62
N ASP A 121 30.02 33.04 6.88
CA ASP A 121 30.53 32.73 8.21
C ASP A 121 32.05 32.54 8.14
N ALA A 122 32.80 33.31 8.93
CA ALA A 122 34.26 33.34 8.82
C ALA A 122 34.91 31.98 9.07
N LEU A 123 34.46 31.24 10.10
CA LEU A 123 34.98 29.93 10.46
C LEU A 123 34.61 28.88 9.42
N ALA A 124 33.34 28.88 8.98
CA ALA A 124 32.90 27.92 7.96
C ALA A 124 33.59 28.17 6.61
N ASN A 125 33.81 29.43 6.23
CA ASN A 125 34.53 29.78 5.02
C ASN A 125 35.99 29.34 5.08
N GLU A 126 36.70 29.56 6.19
CA GLU A 126 38.09 29.11 6.36
C GLU A 126 38.20 27.57 6.20
N ILE A 127 37.34 26.82 6.90
CA ILE A 127 37.32 25.35 6.80
C ILE A 127 37.00 24.91 5.37
N PHE A 128 36.03 25.56 4.74
CA PHE A 128 35.63 25.27 3.36
C PHE A 128 36.79 25.48 2.37
N GLN A 129 37.47 26.64 2.43
CA GLN A 129 38.59 26.96 1.55
C GLN A 129 39.77 26.02 1.76
N ASN A 130 40.11 25.71 3.01
CA ASN A 130 41.25 24.85 3.34
C ASN A 130 41.02 23.37 2.96
N ASN A 131 39.78 22.89 3.01
CA ASN A 131 39.46 21.47 2.82
C ASN A 131 38.71 21.16 1.52
N ASN A 132 38.35 22.18 0.73
CA ASN A 132 37.49 22.07 -0.45
C ASN A 132 36.21 21.27 -0.17
N SER A 133 35.55 21.52 0.96
CA SER A 133 34.46 20.68 1.46
C SER A 133 33.40 21.48 2.21
N TRP A 134 32.13 21.10 2.03
CA TRP A 134 31.03 21.59 2.87
C TRP A 134 31.28 21.32 4.36
N VAL A 135 30.66 22.14 5.21
CA VAL A 135 30.86 22.08 6.67
C VAL A 135 29.53 21.84 7.36
N VAL A 136 29.47 20.80 8.18
CA VAL A 136 28.33 20.52 9.06
C VAL A 136 28.76 20.77 10.48
N MET A 137 28.13 21.75 11.14
CA MET A 137 28.36 22.04 12.55
C MET A 137 27.28 21.38 13.39
N ASP A 138 27.69 20.60 14.38
CA ASP A 138 26.80 19.95 15.32
C ASP A 138 26.27 20.93 16.38
N HIS A 139 25.48 20.41 17.34
CA HIS A 139 24.90 21.21 18.42
C HIS A 139 25.92 21.62 19.51
N ASN A 140 27.10 21.00 19.54
CA ASN A 140 28.21 21.31 20.45
C ASN A 140 29.24 22.28 19.83
N GLY A 141 29.10 22.59 18.54
CA GLY A 141 30.06 23.38 17.77
C GLY A 141 31.16 22.57 17.09
N THR A 142 31.13 21.23 17.16
CA THR A 142 32.06 20.37 16.42
C THR A 142 31.78 20.46 14.93
N THR A 143 32.83 20.58 14.13
CA THR A 143 32.73 20.65 12.68
C THR A 143 33.04 19.30 12.04
N HIS A 144 32.16 18.86 11.16
CA HIS A 144 32.33 17.70 10.30
C HIS A 144 32.43 18.15 8.84
N ILE A 145 33.28 17.49 8.06
CA ILE A 145 33.46 17.75 6.62
C ILE A 145 33.33 16.47 5.80
N GLY A 146 33.22 16.60 4.48
CA GLY A 146 33.31 15.48 3.53
C GLY A 146 32.19 14.45 3.65
N PHE A 147 32.54 13.19 3.38
CA PHE A 147 31.64 12.05 3.57
C PHE A 147 31.29 11.78 5.06
N PRO A 148 32.19 11.98 6.04
CA PRO A 148 31.84 11.89 7.45
C PRO A 148 30.72 12.87 7.87
N ALA A 149 30.73 14.10 7.33
CA ALA A 149 29.62 15.04 7.53
C ALA A 149 28.30 14.50 6.98
N PHE A 150 28.32 13.86 5.80
CA PHE A 150 27.13 13.27 5.20
C PHE A 150 26.55 12.16 6.08
N ILE A 151 27.41 11.27 6.59
CA ILE A 151 27.04 10.23 7.56
C ILE A 151 26.43 10.87 8.82
N TYR A 152 27.03 11.94 9.34
CA TYR A 152 26.54 12.62 10.54
C TYR A 152 25.11 13.18 10.35
N VAL A 153 24.83 13.83 9.21
CA VAL A 153 23.48 14.32 8.91
C VAL A 153 22.48 13.16 8.79
N LEU A 154 22.86 12.04 8.17
CA LEU A 154 22.00 10.84 8.10
C LEU A 154 21.72 10.26 9.49
N ARG A 155 22.73 10.14 10.36
CA ARG A 155 22.57 9.67 11.74
C ARG A 155 21.70 10.60 12.59
N SER A 156 21.67 11.89 12.25
CA SER A 156 20.80 12.88 12.89
C SER A 156 19.34 12.78 12.42
N SER A 157 19.08 12.15 11.26
CA SER A 157 17.72 11.95 10.74
C SER A 157 16.91 10.99 11.62
N PRO A 158 15.66 11.34 11.99
CA PRO A 158 14.75 10.40 12.64
C PRO A 158 14.46 9.15 11.81
N LEU A 159 14.50 9.26 10.48
CA LEU A 159 14.14 8.18 9.56
C LEU A 159 15.37 7.45 9.00
N PHE A 160 16.43 8.19 8.66
CA PHE A 160 17.59 7.65 7.94
C PHE A 160 18.80 7.31 8.81
N TRP A 161 18.67 7.35 10.15
CA TRP A 161 19.76 6.98 11.05
C TRP A 161 20.34 5.57 10.83
N PRO A 162 19.56 4.52 10.48
CA PRO A 162 20.13 3.19 10.26
C PRO A 162 21.01 3.17 9.02
N VAL A 163 20.64 3.91 7.97
CA VAL A 163 21.46 4.07 6.76
C VAL A 163 22.79 4.71 7.11
N GLY A 164 22.78 5.76 7.94
CA GLY A 164 24.01 6.37 8.45
C GLY A 164 24.92 5.38 9.19
N MET A 165 24.36 4.43 9.95
CA MET A 165 25.15 3.37 10.60
C MET A 165 25.74 2.37 9.61
N LEU A 166 24.97 1.96 8.60
CA LEU A 166 25.46 1.05 7.55
C LEU A 166 26.60 1.68 6.75
N LEU A 167 26.54 2.98 6.47
CA LEU A 167 27.59 3.70 5.74
C LEU A 167 28.90 3.82 6.52
N CYS A 168 28.92 3.54 7.83
CA CYS A 168 30.15 3.48 8.62
C CYS A 168 30.93 2.17 8.42
N ILE A 169 30.33 1.13 7.83
CA ILE A 169 30.92 -0.21 7.73
C ILE A 169 31.95 -0.24 6.58
N PRO A 170 33.22 -0.62 6.82
CA PRO A 170 34.20 -0.79 5.75
C PRO A 170 33.72 -1.80 4.69
N PRO A 171 33.96 -1.56 3.39
CA PRO A 171 34.80 -0.50 2.79
C PRO A 171 34.06 0.79 2.42
N ILE A 172 32.81 0.99 2.86
CA ILE A 172 31.94 2.10 2.41
C ILE A 172 32.52 3.50 2.72
N PRO A 173 33.07 3.78 3.93
CA PRO A 173 33.68 5.09 4.20
C PRO A 173 34.82 5.45 3.24
N TRP A 174 35.63 4.46 2.83
CA TRP A 174 36.72 4.68 1.90
C TRP A 174 36.19 5.05 0.51
N ALA A 175 35.22 4.29 0.00
CA ALA A 175 34.60 4.56 -1.30
C ALA A 175 33.83 5.89 -1.30
N GLY A 176 33.08 6.18 -0.24
CA GLY A 176 32.33 7.41 -0.08
C GLY A 176 33.22 8.66 -0.01
N ASN A 177 34.35 8.58 0.69
CA ASN A 177 35.35 9.67 0.70
C ASN A 177 35.95 9.92 -0.69
N ARG A 178 36.25 8.86 -1.45
CA ARG A 178 36.75 8.97 -2.82
C ARG A 178 35.73 9.63 -3.73
N LEU A 179 34.48 9.17 -3.68
CA LEU A 179 33.37 9.75 -4.45
C LEU A 179 33.12 11.21 -4.08
N TYR A 180 33.11 11.52 -2.79
CA TYR A 180 32.94 12.89 -2.31
C TYR A 180 34.03 13.83 -2.86
N ARG A 181 35.30 13.42 -2.79
CA ARG A 181 36.41 14.25 -3.33
C ARG A 181 36.25 14.52 -4.82
N LEU A 182 35.90 13.49 -5.60
CA LEU A 182 35.62 13.66 -7.02
C LEU A 182 34.47 14.66 -7.26
N THR A 183 33.38 14.57 -6.48
CA THR A 183 32.27 15.51 -6.56
C THR A 183 32.67 16.94 -6.18
N ALA A 184 33.48 17.10 -5.14
CA ALA A 184 33.93 18.40 -4.66
C ALA A 184 34.87 19.10 -5.66
N GLU A 185 35.77 18.34 -6.29
CA GLU A 185 36.69 18.81 -7.33
C GLU A 185 35.97 19.21 -8.63
N HIS A 186 34.88 18.50 -8.98
CA HIS A 186 34.15 18.71 -10.24
C HIS A 186 32.80 19.42 -10.05
N ARG A 187 32.60 20.12 -8.93
CA ARG A 187 31.29 20.71 -8.57
C ARG A 187 30.76 21.70 -9.62
N GLU A 188 31.64 22.39 -10.34
CA GLU A 188 31.27 23.30 -11.44
C GLU A 188 30.64 22.55 -12.62
N VAL A 189 31.23 21.40 -13.00
CA VAL A 189 30.69 20.52 -14.05
C VAL A 189 29.30 20.03 -13.64
N PHE A 190 29.14 19.58 -12.39
CA PHE A 190 27.83 19.17 -11.87
C PHE A 190 26.82 20.32 -11.81
N SER A 191 27.28 21.55 -11.53
CA SER A 191 26.45 22.75 -11.56
C SER A 191 25.88 22.99 -12.96
N GLN A 192 26.72 22.88 -14.00
CA GLN A 192 26.31 23.01 -15.41
C GLN A 192 25.37 21.87 -15.83
N LEU A 193 25.71 20.62 -15.52
CA LEU A 193 24.88 19.45 -15.86
C LEU A 193 23.50 19.50 -15.23
N THR A 194 23.38 20.02 -14.01
CA THR A 194 22.10 20.11 -13.30
C THR A 194 21.37 21.44 -13.53
N ALA A 195 21.91 22.37 -14.33
CA ALA A 195 21.37 23.72 -14.47
C ALA A 195 19.89 23.76 -14.88
N PHE A 196 19.42 22.76 -15.64
CA PHE A 196 18.02 22.63 -16.05
C PHE A 196 17.03 22.43 -14.87
N LEU A 197 17.51 21.89 -13.74
CA LEU A 197 16.74 21.74 -12.50
C LEU A 197 16.70 23.06 -11.73
N SER A 198 15.97 24.03 -12.25
CA SER A 198 15.76 25.32 -11.57
C SER A 198 14.82 25.16 -10.38
N PHE A 199 15.20 25.77 -9.24
CA PHE A 199 14.25 25.91 -8.14
C PHE A 199 13.16 26.89 -8.52
N ARG A 200 11.93 26.49 -8.27
CA ARG A 200 10.76 27.35 -8.44
C ARG A 200 10.13 27.51 -7.07
N PRO A 201 9.93 28.74 -6.58
CA PRO A 201 9.23 28.93 -5.33
C PRO A 201 7.83 28.35 -5.45
N LEU A 202 7.38 27.66 -4.40
CA LEU A 202 6.03 27.13 -4.34
C LEU A 202 5.05 28.31 -4.29
N LYS A 203 4.35 28.56 -5.39
CA LYS A 203 3.25 29.53 -5.42
C LYS A 203 2.00 28.85 -4.87
N ILE A 204 1.56 29.29 -3.70
CA ILE A 204 0.34 28.79 -3.06
C ILE A 204 -0.85 29.47 -3.74
N GLY A 205 -1.37 28.84 -4.80
CA GLY A 205 -2.54 29.31 -5.53
C GLY A 205 -2.75 28.55 -6.83
N LEU A 206 -3.98 28.11 -7.08
CA LEU A 206 -4.34 27.48 -8.35
C LEU A 206 -4.69 28.57 -9.37
N PRO A 207 -4.11 28.56 -10.58
CA PRO A 207 -4.53 29.47 -11.64
C PRO A 207 -5.99 29.21 -12.03
N VAL A 208 -6.67 30.22 -12.58
CA VAL A 208 -8.11 30.16 -12.92
C VAL A 208 -8.46 28.94 -13.80
N TRP A 209 -7.62 28.61 -14.77
CA TRP A 209 -7.85 27.43 -15.62
C TRP A 209 -7.82 26.11 -14.84
N ALA A 210 -6.97 26.00 -13.81
CA ALA A 210 -6.87 24.81 -12.98
C ALA A 210 -8.08 24.71 -12.03
N GLN A 211 -8.57 25.85 -11.53
CA GLN A 211 -9.81 25.90 -10.76
C GLN A 211 -11.02 25.48 -11.61
N ALA A 212 -11.12 26.00 -12.84
CA ALA A 212 -12.17 25.62 -13.78
C ALA A 212 -12.12 24.11 -14.08
N LEU A 213 -10.93 23.55 -14.32
CA LEU A 213 -10.76 22.12 -14.54
C LEU A 213 -11.17 21.30 -13.31
N ALA A 214 -10.83 21.75 -12.10
CA ALA A 214 -11.25 21.09 -10.86
C ALA A 214 -12.78 21.08 -10.70
N VAL A 215 -13.44 22.20 -10.99
CA VAL A 215 -14.92 22.30 -10.97
C VAL A 215 -15.53 21.36 -12.02
N LEU A 216 -14.97 21.27 -13.22
CA LEU A 216 -15.43 20.34 -14.26
C LEU A 216 -15.30 18.88 -13.82
N PHE A 217 -14.18 18.51 -13.18
CA PHE A 217 -14.01 17.17 -12.63
C PHE A 217 -14.99 16.87 -11.49
N LEU A 218 -15.25 17.84 -10.60
CA LEU A 218 -16.26 17.68 -9.55
C LEU A 218 -17.67 17.50 -10.14
N ALA A 219 -18.03 18.30 -11.14
CA ALA A 219 -19.30 18.17 -11.85
C ALA A 219 -19.42 16.80 -12.55
N PHE A 220 -18.34 16.32 -13.18
CA PHE A 220 -18.29 14.99 -13.79
C PHE A 220 -18.43 13.88 -12.75
N ILE A 221 -17.78 13.99 -11.58
CA ILE A 221 -17.92 13.03 -10.48
C ILE A 221 -19.38 13.00 -9.98
N ILE A 222 -20.02 14.16 -9.83
CA ILE A 222 -21.45 14.24 -9.45
C ILE A 222 -22.33 13.57 -10.51
N TYR A 223 -22.13 13.90 -11.78
CA TYR A 223 -22.84 13.27 -12.90
C TYR A 223 -22.65 11.75 -12.92
N TRP A 224 -21.43 11.26 -12.70
CA TRP A 224 -21.13 9.83 -12.61
C TRP A 224 -21.89 9.15 -11.47
N ASN A 225 -21.93 9.78 -10.28
CA ASN A 225 -22.67 9.25 -9.14
C ASN A 225 -24.19 9.25 -9.37
N ILE A 226 -24.73 10.30 -10.00
CA ILE A 226 -26.15 10.33 -10.39
C ILE A 226 -26.45 9.17 -11.34
N ALA A 227 -25.63 8.97 -12.37
CA ALA A 227 -25.78 7.88 -13.33
C ALA A 227 -25.62 6.48 -12.70
N LEU A 228 -25.00 6.36 -11.53
CA LEU A 228 -24.90 5.09 -10.81
C LEU A 228 -26.18 4.76 -10.03
N VAL A 229 -26.89 5.78 -9.53
CA VAL A 229 -28.06 5.62 -8.64
C VAL A 229 -29.39 5.79 -9.38
N GLN A 230 -29.39 6.54 -10.48
CA GLN A 230 -30.57 6.82 -11.31
C GLN A 230 -30.52 6.02 -12.61
N PRO A 231 -31.66 5.85 -13.31
CA PRO A 231 -31.72 5.18 -14.62
C PRO A 231 -31.16 6.06 -15.77
N VAL A 232 -30.03 6.73 -15.52
CA VAL A 232 -29.30 7.57 -16.46
C VAL A 232 -27.92 6.95 -16.67
N SER A 233 -27.36 7.02 -17.87
CA SER A 233 -25.99 6.53 -18.12
C SER A 233 -25.04 7.68 -18.40
N VAL A 234 -23.76 7.48 -18.07
CA VAL A 234 -22.69 8.39 -18.47
C VAL A 234 -22.53 8.32 -19.99
N ALA A 235 -22.69 9.46 -20.67
CA ALA A 235 -22.69 9.53 -22.12
C ALA A 235 -21.39 8.91 -22.71
N PRO A 236 -21.49 8.03 -23.73
CA PRO A 236 -20.34 7.29 -24.25
C PRO A 236 -19.14 8.17 -24.66
N GLN A 237 -19.41 9.38 -25.15
CA GLN A 237 -18.43 10.35 -25.62
C GLN A 237 -17.48 10.84 -24.52
N VAL A 238 -17.93 10.83 -23.27
CA VAL A 238 -17.16 11.33 -22.10
C VAL A 238 -16.86 10.23 -21.08
N ARG A 239 -17.40 9.01 -21.27
CA ARG A 239 -17.26 7.91 -20.33
C ARG A 239 -15.79 7.50 -20.08
N TRP A 240 -14.93 7.65 -21.08
CA TRP A 240 -13.50 7.32 -21.00
C TRP A 240 -12.72 8.20 -19.99
N ILE A 241 -13.21 9.41 -19.70
CA ILE A 241 -12.57 10.35 -18.78
C ILE A 241 -12.46 9.72 -17.38
N GLY A 242 -13.51 9.02 -16.93
CA GLY A 242 -13.55 8.37 -15.63
C GLY A 242 -12.36 7.42 -15.40
N PRO A 243 -12.21 6.34 -16.20
CA PRO A 243 -11.11 5.39 -16.07
C PRO A 243 -9.71 5.99 -16.28
N ILE A 244 -9.54 6.87 -17.27
CA ILE A 244 -8.22 7.45 -17.61
C ILE A 244 -7.69 8.32 -16.48
N PHE A 245 -8.54 9.17 -15.89
CA PHE A 245 -8.16 10.06 -14.79
C PHE A 245 -8.40 9.44 -13.40
N ARG A 246 -8.87 8.18 -13.33
CA ARG A 246 -9.22 7.47 -12.09
C ARG A 246 -10.25 8.21 -11.21
N ILE A 247 -11.17 8.95 -11.84
CA ILE A 247 -12.25 9.69 -11.16
C ILE A 247 -13.61 8.98 -11.22
N TYR A 248 -13.70 7.84 -11.90
CA TYR A 248 -14.90 6.99 -11.87
C TYR A 248 -15.17 6.47 -10.45
N GLN A 249 -16.42 6.48 -10.03
CA GLN A 249 -16.83 5.96 -8.72
C GLN A 249 -17.56 4.64 -8.89
N ASN A 250 -17.12 3.62 -8.15
CA ASN A 250 -17.81 2.34 -8.05
C ASN A 250 -17.46 1.67 -6.71
N TRP A 251 -18.47 1.46 -5.87
CA TRP A 251 -18.31 0.78 -4.58
C TRP A 251 -19.45 -0.22 -4.37
N ALA A 252 -19.21 -1.47 -4.74
CA ALA A 252 -20.21 -2.55 -4.69
C ALA A 252 -19.84 -3.66 -3.71
N LEU A 253 -19.06 -3.34 -2.67
CA LEU A 253 -18.50 -4.36 -1.77
C LEU A 253 -19.56 -4.94 -0.82
N PHE A 254 -20.44 -4.09 -0.27
CA PHE A 254 -21.40 -4.49 0.78
C PHE A 254 -22.84 -4.00 0.57
N ALA A 255 -23.11 -3.23 -0.50
CA ALA A 255 -24.42 -2.65 -0.76
C ALA A 255 -24.70 -2.58 -2.27
N PRO A 256 -25.98 -2.53 -2.69
CA PRO A 256 -27.17 -2.72 -1.85
C PRO A 256 -27.49 -4.19 -1.55
N TYR A 257 -26.98 -5.12 -2.35
CA TYR A 257 -27.25 -6.56 -2.22
C TYR A 257 -25.94 -7.33 -2.01
N PRO A 258 -25.57 -7.65 -0.76
CA PRO A 258 -24.40 -8.48 -0.50
C PRO A 258 -24.60 -9.88 -1.07
N LEU A 259 -23.49 -10.56 -1.38
CA LEU A 259 -23.52 -11.96 -1.78
C LEU A 259 -24.12 -12.79 -0.64
N ARG A 260 -25.08 -13.66 -0.98
CA ARG A 260 -25.68 -14.61 -0.04
C ARG A 260 -25.08 -16.01 -0.18
N ASP A 261 -24.41 -16.27 -1.30
CA ASP A 261 -23.78 -17.55 -1.60
C ASP A 261 -22.46 -17.65 -0.83
N ASP A 262 -22.37 -18.67 0.03
CA ASP A 262 -21.14 -19.13 0.67
C ASP A 262 -20.94 -20.62 0.36
N GLY A 263 -19.80 -21.19 0.75
CA GLY A 263 -19.56 -22.61 0.55
C GLY A 263 -18.09 -23.00 0.54
N TRP A 264 -17.84 -24.29 0.31
CA TRP A 264 -16.51 -24.87 0.26
C TRP A 264 -16.37 -25.86 -0.90
N TYR A 265 -15.13 -26.13 -1.28
CA TYR A 265 -14.81 -27.09 -2.33
C TYR A 265 -14.60 -28.48 -1.75
N VAL A 266 -15.05 -29.49 -2.50
CA VAL A 266 -14.75 -30.90 -2.28
C VAL A 266 -14.43 -31.49 -3.65
N ILE A 267 -13.27 -32.11 -3.82
CA ILE A 267 -12.80 -32.60 -5.13
C ILE A 267 -12.53 -34.11 -5.04
N PRO A 268 -13.58 -34.95 -5.04
CA PRO A 268 -13.41 -36.40 -5.06
C PRO A 268 -12.70 -36.84 -6.33
N GLY A 269 -11.59 -37.54 -6.15
CA GLY A 269 -10.75 -38.11 -7.19
C GLY A 269 -10.60 -39.61 -7.03
N LYS A 270 -10.55 -40.31 -8.17
CA LYS A 270 -10.29 -41.74 -8.24
C LYS A 270 -8.86 -41.97 -8.71
N LEU A 271 -8.11 -42.72 -7.90
CA LEU A 271 -6.78 -43.19 -8.25
C LEU A 271 -6.87 -44.47 -9.09
N ARG A 272 -5.80 -44.80 -9.83
CA ARG A 272 -5.72 -46.02 -10.65
C ARG A 272 -5.83 -47.32 -9.84
N ASN A 273 -5.50 -47.30 -8.56
CA ASN A 273 -5.69 -48.43 -7.65
C ASN A 273 -7.14 -48.60 -7.17
N GLY A 274 -8.07 -47.73 -7.61
CA GLY A 274 -9.49 -47.74 -7.25
C GLY A 274 -9.83 -46.97 -5.98
N GLN A 275 -8.85 -46.42 -5.25
CA GLN A 275 -9.08 -45.62 -4.06
C GLN A 275 -9.70 -44.26 -4.43
N GLU A 276 -10.67 -43.84 -3.62
CA GLU A 276 -11.28 -42.51 -3.70
C GLU A 276 -10.71 -41.60 -2.60
N ILE A 277 -10.30 -40.40 -2.99
CA ILE A 277 -9.64 -39.41 -2.13
C ILE A 277 -10.15 -38.00 -2.44
N ASP A 278 -9.97 -37.04 -1.53
CA ASP A 278 -10.17 -35.63 -1.84
C ASP A 278 -8.86 -35.02 -2.35
N VAL A 279 -8.83 -34.69 -3.64
CA VAL A 279 -7.67 -34.08 -4.32
C VAL A 279 -7.38 -32.68 -3.77
N TYR A 280 -8.40 -32.02 -3.18
CA TYR A 280 -8.25 -30.66 -2.65
C TYR A 280 -7.72 -30.60 -1.23
N GLN A 281 -7.88 -31.68 -0.46
CA GLN A 281 -7.41 -31.81 0.93
C GLN A 281 -6.23 -32.80 0.99
N ASP A 282 -5.24 -32.61 0.12
CA ASP A 282 -3.98 -33.38 0.10
C ASP A 282 -4.15 -34.92 0.13
N GLY A 283 -5.25 -35.45 -0.43
CA GLY A 283 -5.50 -36.89 -0.52
C GLY A 283 -6.20 -37.52 0.68
N GLU A 284 -6.75 -36.71 1.59
CA GLU A 284 -7.57 -37.20 2.70
C GLU A 284 -8.85 -37.92 2.22
N GLN A 285 -9.56 -38.57 3.16
CA GLN A 285 -10.85 -39.18 2.86
C GLN A 285 -11.88 -38.10 2.50
N VAL A 286 -12.66 -38.33 1.44
CA VAL A 286 -13.71 -37.41 0.99
C VAL A 286 -14.70 -37.12 2.13
N ASN A 287 -14.78 -35.84 2.50
CA ASN A 287 -15.68 -35.36 3.55
C ASN A 287 -16.55 -34.22 3.02
N TRP A 288 -17.87 -34.38 3.14
CA TRP A 288 -18.86 -33.40 2.69
C TRP A 288 -19.31 -32.45 3.80
N ALA A 289 -18.86 -32.64 5.04
CA ALA A 289 -19.21 -31.77 6.16
C ALA A 289 -18.54 -30.39 6.01
N LYS A 290 -19.18 -29.36 6.56
CA LYS A 290 -18.62 -28.01 6.59
C LYS A 290 -17.35 -27.99 7.46
N PRO A 291 -16.20 -27.55 6.94
CA PRO A 291 -15.01 -27.31 7.75
C PRO A 291 -15.29 -26.27 8.84
N GLU A 292 -14.69 -26.42 10.02
CA GLU A 292 -14.82 -25.43 11.11
C GLU A 292 -14.38 -24.03 10.65
N HIS A 293 -13.31 -23.98 9.85
CA HIS A 293 -12.79 -22.75 9.25
C HIS A 293 -12.59 -22.90 7.74
N VAL A 294 -13.62 -22.60 6.94
CA VAL A 294 -13.53 -22.63 5.47
C VAL A 294 -12.37 -21.77 4.92
N ALA A 295 -12.01 -20.68 5.62
CA ALA A 295 -10.91 -19.83 5.17
C ALA A 295 -9.54 -20.53 5.17
N THR A 296 -9.34 -21.59 5.96
CA THR A 296 -8.07 -22.34 6.03
C THR A 296 -7.97 -23.44 5.00
N THR A 297 -9.04 -23.74 4.25
CA THR A 297 -8.99 -24.71 3.14
C THR A 297 -8.33 -24.15 1.88
N TYR A 298 -7.85 -22.91 1.92
CA TYR A 298 -7.14 -22.27 0.82
C TYR A 298 -5.71 -21.97 1.27
N ASP A 299 -4.70 -22.35 0.47
CA ASP A 299 -3.30 -22.15 0.86
C ASP A 299 -2.96 -20.67 1.12
N ASN A 300 -3.55 -19.77 0.33
CA ASN A 300 -3.38 -18.33 0.49
C ASN A 300 -4.52 -17.51 -0.14
N ASN A 301 -4.48 -16.19 0.08
CA ASN A 301 -5.47 -15.24 -0.43
C ASN A 301 -5.61 -15.22 -1.96
N ARG A 302 -4.54 -15.55 -2.72
CA ARG A 302 -4.59 -15.60 -4.19
C ARG A 302 -5.34 -16.83 -4.64
N TRP A 303 -5.06 -17.99 -4.03
CA TRP A 303 -5.81 -19.22 -4.27
C TRP A 303 -7.27 -19.06 -3.91
N ARG A 304 -7.58 -18.52 -2.73
CA ARG A 304 -8.96 -18.19 -2.36
C ARG A 304 -9.64 -17.32 -3.42
N LYS A 305 -8.98 -16.26 -3.89
CA LYS A 305 -9.57 -15.38 -4.93
C LYS A 305 -9.77 -16.10 -6.25
N TYR A 306 -8.83 -16.96 -6.65
CA TYR A 306 -8.94 -17.78 -7.85
C TYR A 306 -10.12 -18.77 -7.74
N MET A 307 -10.20 -19.51 -6.65
CA MET A 307 -11.25 -20.48 -6.39
C MET A 307 -12.64 -19.80 -6.34
N MET A 308 -12.79 -18.70 -5.61
CA MET A 308 -14.04 -17.90 -5.60
C MET A 308 -14.46 -17.39 -6.99
N ASN A 309 -13.53 -17.31 -7.96
CA ASN A 309 -13.85 -16.96 -9.33
C ASN A 309 -14.28 -18.19 -10.15
N ILE A 310 -13.58 -19.33 -10.09
CA ILE A 310 -13.91 -20.51 -10.92
C ILE A 310 -15.30 -21.11 -10.59
N TRP A 311 -15.82 -20.87 -9.39
CA TRP A 311 -17.23 -21.10 -9.03
C TRP A 311 -18.21 -20.45 -10.03
N LYS A 312 -17.94 -19.20 -10.45
CA LYS A 312 -18.88 -18.41 -11.24
C LYS A 312 -18.95 -18.92 -12.68
N LYS A 313 -20.17 -18.95 -13.24
CA LYS A 313 -20.45 -19.39 -14.62
C LYS A 313 -19.58 -18.69 -15.68
N LYS A 314 -19.30 -17.39 -15.51
CA LYS A 314 -18.46 -16.62 -16.45
C LYS A 314 -17.01 -17.10 -16.54
N PHE A 315 -16.54 -17.86 -15.54
CA PHE A 315 -15.20 -18.43 -15.49
C PHE A 315 -15.21 -19.95 -15.75
N TYR A 316 -16.21 -20.45 -16.45
CA TYR A 316 -16.29 -21.86 -16.86
C TYR A 316 -15.03 -22.33 -17.64
N PRO A 317 -14.50 -21.60 -18.64
CA PRO A 317 -13.31 -22.04 -19.37
C PRO A 317 -12.06 -22.26 -18.50
N GLN A 318 -11.97 -21.57 -17.35
CA GLN A 318 -10.85 -21.64 -16.43
C GLN A 318 -10.78 -22.99 -15.70
N ARG A 319 -11.91 -23.69 -15.56
CA ARG A 319 -12.00 -25.00 -14.88
C ARG A 319 -11.19 -26.08 -15.58
N LEU A 320 -11.11 -26.03 -16.92
CA LEU A 320 -10.25 -26.93 -17.69
C LEU A 320 -8.77 -26.78 -17.31
N TYR A 321 -8.29 -25.53 -17.19
CA TYR A 321 -6.89 -25.27 -16.86
C TYR A 321 -6.58 -25.64 -15.41
N TYR A 322 -7.51 -25.38 -14.49
CA TYR A 322 -7.37 -25.84 -13.12
C TYR A 322 -7.35 -27.37 -13.04
N GLY A 323 -8.21 -28.05 -13.80
CA GLY A 323 -8.20 -29.51 -13.85
C GLY A 323 -6.88 -30.08 -14.38
N LYS A 324 -6.34 -29.51 -15.47
CA LYS A 324 -5.01 -29.88 -16.00
C LYS A 324 -3.89 -29.61 -15.01
N TYR A 325 -4.01 -28.54 -14.21
CA TYR A 325 -3.07 -28.22 -13.15
C TYR A 325 -3.08 -29.31 -12.07
N LEU A 326 -4.25 -29.69 -11.55
CA LEU A 326 -4.38 -30.75 -10.54
C LEU A 326 -3.81 -32.09 -11.05
N CYS A 327 -4.12 -32.47 -12.28
CA CYS A 327 -3.53 -33.69 -12.87
C CYS A 327 -2.01 -33.64 -12.93
N ARG A 328 -1.43 -32.51 -13.34
CA ARG A 328 0.02 -32.37 -13.46
C ARG A 328 0.69 -32.35 -12.10
N GLU A 329 0.12 -31.63 -11.14
CA GLU A 329 0.66 -31.51 -9.79
C GLU A 329 0.62 -32.86 -9.08
N TRP A 330 -0.55 -33.50 -9.02
CA TRP A 330 -0.71 -34.80 -8.38
C TRP A 330 0.17 -35.87 -9.01
N ASN A 331 0.12 -35.99 -10.35
CA ASN A 331 0.82 -37.06 -11.05
C ASN A 331 2.33 -36.83 -11.22
N SER A 332 2.89 -35.74 -10.70
CA SER A 332 4.32 -35.44 -10.85
C SER A 332 5.24 -36.31 -10.00
N ASN A 333 4.81 -36.72 -8.79
CA ASN A 333 5.67 -37.35 -7.78
C ASN A 333 5.02 -38.57 -7.08
N VAL A 334 4.04 -39.23 -7.71
CA VAL A 334 3.33 -40.39 -7.13
C VAL A 334 3.81 -41.71 -7.71
N GLN A 335 3.73 -42.76 -6.89
CA GLN A 335 4.07 -44.12 -7.29
C GLN A 335 3.10 -44.67 -8.34
N ASP A 336 3.55 -45.68 -9.10
CA ASP A 336 2.71 -46.38 -10.05
C ASP A 336 1.49 -47.02 -9.35
N GLY A 337 0.30 -46.77 -9.90
CA GLY A 337 -0.99 -47.17 -9.32
C GLY A 337 -1.66 -46.11 -8.45
N GLN A 338 -0.91 -45.11 -7.95
CA GLN A 338 -1.46 -43.98 -7.18
C GLN A 338 -1.71 -42.73 -8.04
N GLN A 339 -1.59 -42.86 -9.37
CA GLN A 339 -1.90 -41.76 -10.27
C GLN A 339 -3.40 -41.44 -10.22
N LEU A 340 -3.71 -40.14 -10.18
CA LEU A 340 -5.06 -39.61 -10.28
C LEU A 340 -5.57 -39.82 -11.71
N GLU A 341 -6.65 -40.59 -11.85
CA GLU A 341 -7.25 -40.95 -13.13
C GLU A 341 -8.35 -39.97 -13.52
N THR A 342 -9.28 -39.72 -12.61
CA THR A 342 -10.42 -38.82 -12.81
C THR A 342 -10.81 -38.15 -11.51
N PHE A 343 -11.44 -36.98 -11.60
CA PHE A 343 -12.05 -36.31 -10.46
C PHE A 343 -13.18 -35.39 -10.90
N ASP A 344 -14.05 -35.08 -9.95
CA ASP A 344 -15.12 -34.10 -10.09
C ASP A 344 -14.84 -32.92 -9.15
N ILE A 345 -15.00 -31.69 -9.65
CA ILE A 345 -14.92 -30.49 -8.81
C ILE A 345 -16.33 -30.16 -8.32
N TYR A 346 -16.59 -30.33 -7.03
CA TYR A 346 -17.82 -29.89 -6.40
C TYR A 346 -17.60 -28.62 -5.59
N PHE A 347 -18.64 -27.81 -5.51
CA PHE A 347 -18.78 -26.76 -4.52
C PHE A 347 -20.05 -27.03 -3.73
N VAL A 348 -19.91 -27.14 -2.42
CA VAL A 348 -21.04 -27.30 -1.51
C VAL A 348 -21.56 -25.90 -1.22
N LEU A 349 -22.67 -25.55 -1.85
CA LEU A 349 -23.30 -24.24 -1.76
C LEU A 349 -24.11 -24.15 -0.47
N GLU A 350 -23.85 -23.08 0.29
CA GLU A 350 -24.54 -22.69 1.50
C GLU A 350 -25.13 -21.29 1.27
N THR A 351 -26.45 -21.19 1.21
CA THR A 351 -27.11 -19.90 1.01
C THR A 351 -27.40 -19.23 2.35
N THR A 352 -26.96 -18.00 2.54
CA THR A 352 -27.26 -17.23 3.76
C THR A 352 -28.74 -16.86 3.80
N LEU A 353 -29.46 -17.39 4.80
CA LEU A 353 -30.87 -17.13 5.04
C LEU A 353 -31.10 -16.09 6.16
N PRO A 354 -32.22 -15.34 6.12
CA PRO A 354 -32.55 -14.37 7.18
C PRO A 354 -32.85 -15.05 8.52
N ASN A 355 -32.81 -14.27 9.61
CA ASN A 355 -33.22 -14.70 10.95
C ASN A 355 -32.50 -15.96 11.46
N PHE A 356 -31.22 -16.11 11.13
CA PHE A 356 -30.39 -17.25 11.57
C PHE A 356 -30.94 -18.63 11.17
N GLN A 357 -31.77 -18.69 10.13
CA GLN A 357 -32.28 -19.95 9.61
C GLN A 357 -31.12 -20.78 9.03
N LYS A 358 -31.18 -22.10 9.25
CA LYS A 358 -30.20 -23.03 8.69
C LYS A 358 -30.53 -23.31 7.22
N PRO A 359 -29.58 -23.13 6.29
CA PRO A 359 -29.81 -23.46 4.90
C PRO A 359 -29.75 -24.96 4.64
N GLU A 360 -30.39 -25.37 3.55
CA GLU A 360 -30.14 -26.66 2.92
C GLU A 360 -28.84 -26.56 2.10
N LEU A 361 -27.98 -27.57 2.23
CA LEU A 361 -26.69 -27.62 1.53
C LEU A 361 -26.87 -28.26 0.16
N GLU A 362 -26.48 -27.56 -0.90
CA GLU A 362 -26.57 -28.07 -2.26
C GLU A 362 -25.18 -28.46 -2.79
N ARG A 363 -25.03 -29.68 -3.31
CA ARG A 363 -23.76 -30.12 -3.93
C ARG A 363 -23.79 -29.81 -5.41
N VAL A 364 -23.11 -28.74 -5.81
CA VAL A 364 -23.08 -28.29 -7.20
C VAL A 364 -21.82 -28.80 -7.89
N ARG A 365 -21.99 -29.72 -8.85
CA ARG A 365 -20.87 -30.20 -9.68
C ARG A 365 -20.48 -29.13 -10.70
N LEU A 366 -19.27 -28.63 -10.60
CA LEU A 366 -18.75 -27.58 -11.46
C LEU A 366 -18.06 -28.10 -12.72
N TRP A 367 -17.40 -29.25 -12.61
CA TRP A 367 -16.51 -29.76 -13.63
C TRP A 367 -16.25 -31.25 -13.38
N SER A 368 -16.04 -32.00 -14.46
CA SER A 368 -15.54 -33.37 -14.43
C SER A 368 -14.28 -33.44 -15.29
N HIS A 369 -13.26 -34.14 -14.81
CA HIS A 369 -11.96 -34.16 -15.47
C HIS A 369 -11.37 -35.57 -15.53
N TYR A 370 -10.65 -35.83 -16.63
CA TYR A 370 -9.88 -37.03 -16.86
C TYR A 370 -8.42 -36.62 -17.07
N CYS A 371 -7.51 -37.17 -16.27
CA CYS A 371 -6.09 -36.85 -16.36
C CYS A 371 -5.38 -37.55 -17.51
N PHE A 372 -5.92 -38.68 -17.93
CA PHE A 372 -5.46 -39.46 -19.07
C PHE A 372 -6.55 -39.48 -20.14
N ALA A 373 -6.17 -39.72 -21.39
CA ALA A 373 -7.16 -39.96 -22.44
C ALA A 373 -8.09 -41.11 -22.01
N PRO A 374 -9.42 -40.99 -22.21
CA PRO A 374 -10.32 -42.10 -21.98
C PRO A 374 -9.83 -43.29 -22.80
N LYS A 375 -9.70 -44.46 -22.18
CA LYS A 375 -9.35 -45.70 -22.89
C LYS A 375 -10.47 -46.15 -23.80
#